data_AF-A0A850MIH0-F1
#
_entry.id   AF-A0A850MIH0-F1
#
_cell.length_a   1.000
_cell.length_b   1.000
_cell.length_c   1.000
_cell.angle_alpha   90.00
_cell.angle_beta   90.00
_cell.angle_gamma   90.00
#
_symmetry.space_group_name_H-M   'P 1'
#
loop_
_entity.id
_entity.type
_entity.pdbx_description
1 polymer ?
#
loop_
_entity_poly.entity_id
_entity_poly.type
_entity_poly.pdbx_seq_one_letter_code
_entity_poly.pdbx_strand_id
1 'polypeptide(L)'
;MPSKKLLYVVVFSAIITVAILVPVLLLTRGESPTPFRILSPTNTIYESQTTEININIATPDDVDMVWYRIYEETASSWLDPSNITWTTAVNRPLGAGAVFTLHAWMNDSSGAIRTTSVTFTMIRVFLYSADFVFPSTYTVGQYQKLILQNANFSFTTGNMSIYGSLEMTNVTWSSDLTIDAHSTISGMDVNFNNQLFIHGDAIATFTNVTFSDSVEIYDNSTVSVTDAVISSFFSGYDLAKVSIYNASIYYLRMYDNSTCNATLCSLSTSFYGYGSSVTTLRNFTTSATLNLNDNCSLTLIDSNIANINQYTSLLSGNWTVDNNILSGTGSFGVPTYTIISSSYSSITTILDIYGSTKVFVNNSALDWIGQYGTSNISLYQSSIGVIRASSGQSSASIVNSTINTLDLYCNGTFYLENTTITFGVYNTYYFYQGNITGYNDTFIGAESWAYAKFNINQNVFINQFIYSYVVNNQVNLTLTNNSNFYSILLYDDANVSIYFSNFVSFNTYHNTNLTIYNSTVSFTSTGRGANVTIFNSTLNTLN
;
A
#
# COMPACT_ATOMS: atom_id res chain seq x y z
N MET A 1 53.25 -9.02 57.10
CA MET A 1 53.15 -10.24 56.27
C MET A 1 51.82 -10.21 55.55
N PRO A 2 51.76 -10.18 54.21
CA PRO A 2 50.49 -10.22 53.49
C PRO A 2 49.75 -11.50 53.85
N SER A 3 48.44 -11.38 54.12
CA SER A 3 47.63 -12.51 54.57
C SER A 3 47.64 -13.60 53.49
N LYS A 4 47.72 -14.87 53.89
CA LYS A 4 47.74 -16.03 52.96
C LYS A 4 46.57 -15.97 51.95
N LYS A 5 45.46 -15.32 52.32
CA LYS A 5 44.29 -15.09 51.45
C LYS A 5 44.60 -14.20 50.24
N LEU A 6 45.42 -13.16 50.41
CA LEU A 6 45.79 -12.26 49.30
C LEU A 6 46.66 -12.98 48.26
N LEU A 7 47.57 -13.85 48.71
CA LEU A 7 48.42 -14.64 47.82
C LEU A 7 47.59 -15.62 46.98
N TYR A 8 46.58 -16.28 47.58
CA TYR A 8 45.68 -17.16 46.84
C TYR A 8 44.90 -16.43 45.75
N VAL A 9 44.38 -15.23 46.03
CA VAL A 9 43.63 -14.43 45.05
C VAL A 9 44.52 -14.02 43.87
N VAL A 10 45.76 -13.62 44.13
CA VAL A 10 46.71 -13.23 43.07
C VAL A 10 47.11 -14.42 42.21
N VAL A 11 47.40 -15.57 42.82
CA VAL A 11 47.78 -16.79 42.08
C VAL A 11 46.61 -17.33 41.25
N PHE A 12 45.40 -17.35 41.81
CA PHE A 12 44.22 -17.85 41.09
C PHE A 12 43.83 -16.94 39.92
N SER A 13 43.95 -15.61 40.09
CA SER A 13 43.75 -14.63 39.01
C SER A 13 44.77 -14.80 37.89
N ALA A 14 46.04 -15.04 38.21
CA ALA A 14 47.08 -15.28 37.22
C ALA A 14 46.82 -16.57 36.42
N ILE A 15 46.38 -17.65 37.08
CA ILE A 15 46.05 -18.92 36.41
C ILE A 15 44.86 -18.77 35.47
N ILE A 16 43.79 -18.08 35.90
CA ILE A 16 42.61 -17.83 35.05
C ILE A 16 43.00 -16.95 33.85
N THR A 17 43.81 -15.92 34.08
CA THR A 17 44.26 -15.03 33.00
C THR A 17 45.06 -15.81 31.97
N VAL A 18 46.00 -16.67 32.37
CA VAL A 18 46.78 -17.51 31.45
C VAL A 18 45.89 -18.56 30.76
N ALA A 19 44.96 -19.19 31.49
CA ALA A 19 44.07 -20.22 30.96
C ALA A 19 43.05 -19.69 29.95
N ILE A 20 42.71 -18.38 30.00
CA ILE A 20 41.84 -17.73 29.01
C ILE A 20 42.67 -17.11 27.87
N LEU A 21 43.79 -16.48 28.20
CA LEU A 21 44.60 -15.76 27.23
C LEU A 21 45.31 -16.72 26.25
N VAL A 22 45.73 -17.90 26.70
CA VAL A 22 46.40 -18.90 25.84
C VAL A 22 45.45 -19.48 24.78
N PRO A 23 44.24 -19.96 25.10
CA PRO A 23 43.27 -20.37 24.08
C PRO A 23 42.83 -19.23 23.17
N VAL A 24 42.67 -18.00 23.68
CA VAL A 24 42.31 -16.84 22.85
C VAL A 24 43.46 -16.44 21.90
N LEU A 25 44.72 -16.53 22.32
CA LEU A 25 45.87 -16.37 21.42
C LEU A 25 45.98 -17.52 20.40
N LEU A 26 45.59 -18.74 20.78
CA LEU A 26 45.58 -19.89 19.87
C LEU A 26 44.42 -19.83 18.86
N LEU A 27 43.28 -19.23 19.22
CA LEU A 27 42.12 -18.99 18.35
C LEU A 27 42.29 -17.74 17.45
N THR A 28 43.15 -16.79 17.84
CA THR A 28 43.51 -15.61 17.03
C THR A 28 44.81 -15.79 16.25
N ARG A 29 45.43 -16.98 16.31
CA ARG A 29 46.48 -17.36 15.37
C ARG A 29 45.80 -17.48 14.02
N GLY A 30 45.86 -16.34 13.31
CA GLY A 30 45.05 -16.04 12.15
C GLY A 30 45.00 -17.20 11.18
N GLU A 31 43.86 -17.33 10.50
CA GLU A 31 43.77 -18.06 9.24
C GLU A 31 45.08 -17.84 8.50
N SER A 32 45.93 -18.87 8.52
CA SER A 32 47.19 -18.83 7.79
C SER A 32 46.79 -18.42 6.38
N PRO A 33 47.33 -17.32 5.82
CA PRO A 33 46.94 -16.87 4.49
C PRO A 33 47.03 -18.09 3.60
N THR A 34 45.91 -18.50 3.01
CA THR A 34 45.83 -19.74 2.24
C THR A 34 46.98 -19.71 1.23
N PRO A 35 48.00 -20.57 1.38
CA PRO A 35 49.31 -20.30 0.81
C PRO A 35 49.34 -20.50 -0.71
N PHE A 36 48.23 -20.96 -1.27
CA PHE A 36 48.04 -21.25 -2.69
C PHE A 36 46.61 -20.87 -3.08
N ARG A 37 46.45 -19.84 -3.90
CA ARG A 37 45.13 -19.39 -4.39
C ARG A 37 45.22 -18.78 -5.77
N ILE A 38 44.15 -18.90 -6.55
CA ILE A 38 44.00 -18.14 -7.80
C ILE A 38 43.56 -16.72 -7.45
N LEU A 39 44.32 -15.72 -7.91
CA LEU A 39 43.97 -14.30 -7.81
C LEU A 39 43.14 -13.84 -9.01
N SER A 40 43.47 -14.34 -10.20
CA SER A 40 42.72 -14.12 -11.44
C SER A 40 42.75 -15.39 -12.29
N PRO A 41 41.62 -15.77 -12.92
CA PRO A 41 40.31 -15.14 -12.81
C PRO A 41 39.66 -15.32 -11.43
N THR A 42 38.73 -14.43 -11.09
CA THR A 42 37.73 -14.64 -10.03
C THR A 42 36.45 -15.26 -10.60
N ASN A 43 35.58 -15.78 -9.74
CA ASN A 43 34.27 -16.31 -10.14
C ASN A 43 33.32 -15.17 -10.55
N THR A 44 33.47 -14.72 -11.79
CA THR A 44 32.73 -13.61 -12.40
C THR A 44 32.60 -13.79 -13.92
N ILE A 45 31.97 -12.82 -14.59
CA ILE A 45 31.76 -12.78 -16.03
C ILE A 45 32.77 -11.82 -16.68
N TYR A 46 33.44 -12.28 -17.73
CA TYR A 46 34.39 -11.50 -18.52
C TYR A 46 33.87 -11.30 -19.94
N GLU A 47 33.98 -10.07 -20.45
CA GLU A 47 33.60 -9.71 -21.84
C GLU A 47 34.77 -9.83 -22.83
N SER A 48 36.00 -9.91 -22.31
CA SER A 48 37.20 -10.09 -23.11
C SER A 48 37.34 -11.55 -23.55
N GLN A 49 37.99 -11.79 -24.68
CA GLN A 49 38.37 -13.15 -25.09
C GLN A 49 39.69 -13.62 -24.45
N THR A 50 40.32 -12.75 -23.66
CA THR A 50 41.57 -13.02 -22.95
C THR A 50 41.40 -12.77 -21.46
N THR A 51 41.93 -13.69 -20.65
CA THR A 51 41.88 -13.60 -19.18
C THR A 51 43.28 -13.75 -18.60
N GLU A 52 43.62 -12.93 -17.61
CA GLU A 52 44.86 -13.07 -16.86
C GLU A 52 44.76 -14.27 -15.92
N ILE A 53 45.73 -15.17 -15.99
CA ILE A 53 45.93 -16.28 -15.07
C ILE A 53 47.00 -15.86 -14.07
N ASN A 54 46.57 -15.55 -12.86
CA ASN A 54 47.42 -15.07 -11.78
C ASN A 54 47.19 -15.92 -10.53
N ILE A 55 48.25 -16.54 -10.03
CA ILE A 55 48.21 -17.47 -8.90
C ILE A 55 49.13 -16.92 -7.82
N ASN A 56 48.66 -16.87 -6.58
CA ASN A 56 49.46 -16.43 -5.44
C ASN A 56 50.03 -17.63 -4.68
N ILE A 57 51.31 -17.53 -4.35
CA ILE A 57 52.05 -18.48 -3.51
C ILE A 57 52.59 -17.69 -2.31
N ALA A 58 52.14 -17.99 -1.10
CA ALA A 58 52.54 -17.22 0.09
C ALA A 58 53.95 -17.55 0.59
N THR A 59 54.43 -18.77 0.36
CA THR A 59 55.74 -19.27 0.80
C THR A 59 56.47 -19.92 -0.39
N PRO A 60 57.02 -19.11 -1.32
CA PRO A 60 57.61 -19.63 -2.56
C PRO A 60 58.85 -20.49 -2.33
N ASP A 61 59.56 -20.33 -1.21
CA ASP A 61 60.81 -21.06 -0.91
C ASP A 61 60.60 -22.56 -0.69
N ASP A 62 59.37 -23.00 -0.40
CA ASP A 62 59.01 -24.41 -0.18
C ASP A 62 58.27 -25.04 -1.37
N VAL A 63 58.13 -24.31 -2.50
CA VAL A 63 57.35 -24.76 -3.66
C VAL A 63 58.26 -25.17 -4.81
N ASP A 64 58.16 -26.44 -5.19
CA ASP A 64 58.93 -26.99 -6.32
C ASP A 64 58.29 -26.64 -7.67
N MET A 65 56.95 -26.72 -7.75
CA MET A 65 56.24 -26.56 -9.03
C MET A 65 54.79 -26.13 -8.82
N VAL A 66 54.34 -25.17 -9.63
CA VAL A 66 52.92 -24.86 -9.82
C VAL A 66 52.54 -25.14 -11.26
N TRP A 67 51.39 -25.76 -11.46
CA TRP A 67 50.83 -25.96 -12.79
C TRP A 67 49.32 -25.76 -12.78
N TYR A 68 48.76 -25.50 -13.96
CA TYR A 68 47.34 -25.34 -14.14
C TYR A 68 46.85 -25.98 -15.42
N ARG A 69 45.52 -26.13 -15.50
CA ARG A 69 44.78 -26.55 -16.68
C ARG A 69 43.42 -25.84 -16.69
N ILE A 70 42.87 -25.66 -17.87
CA ILE A 70 41.58 -25.01 -18.05
C ILE A 70 40.63 -26.01 -18.70
N TYR A 71 39.51 -26.23 -18.03
CA TYR A 71 38.42 -27.05 -18.53
C TYR A 71 37.33 -26.13 -19.08
N GLU A 72 36.90 -26.37 -20.32
CA GLU A 72 35.73 -25.72 -20.89
C GLU A 72 34.51 -26.57 -20.56
N GLU A 73 33.70 -26.09 -19.61
CA GLU A 73 32.52 -26.80 -19.11
C GLU A 73 31.47 -26.99 -20.21
N THR A 74 31.29 -25.99 -21.07
CA THR A 74 30.32 -26.01 -22.17
C THR A 74 30.64 -27.06 -23.23
N ALA A 75 31.92 -27.24 -23.56
CA ALA A 75 32.38 -28.27 -24.48
C ALA A 75 32.70 -29.60 -23.78
N SER A 76 32.65 -29.64 -22.46
CA SER A 76 33.08 -30.77 -21.63
C SER A 76 34.47 -31.30 -22.01
N SER A 77 35.42 -30.38 -22.21
CA SER A 77 36.76 -30.72 -22.69
C SER A 77 37.85 -29.86 -22.06
N TRP A 78 39.06 -30.40 -21.95
CA TRP A 78 40.22 -29.62 -21.55
C TRP A 78 40.73 -28.83 -22.74
N LEU A 79 40.91 -27.51 -22.59
CA LEU A 79 41.48 -26.66 -23.65
C LEU A 79 42.91 -27.10 -23.99
N ASP A 80 43.66 -27.52 -22.98
CA ASP A 80 45.03 -27.99 -23.11
C ASP A 80 45.15 -29.48 -22.71
N PRO A 81 45.76 -30.32 -23.57
CA PRO A 81 45.93 -31.75 -23.28
C PRO A 81 46.98 -32.02 -22.19
N SER A 82 47.81 -31.03 -21.84
CA SER A 82 48.90 -31.14 -20.86
C SER A 82 48.82 -30.09 -19.75
N ASN A 83 49.45 -30.39 -18.61
CA ASN A 83 49.66 -29.41 -17.53
C ASN A 83 50.52 -28.24 -18.02
N ILE A 84 50.15 -27.01 -17.65
CA ILE A 84 50.92 -25.80 -17.97
C ILE A 84 51.62 -25.32 -16.70
N THR A 85 52.96 -25.27 -16.70
CA THR A 85 53.72 -24.74 -15.57
C THR A 85 53.45 -23.24 -15.43
N TRP A 86 53.07 -22.81 -14.23
CA TRP A 86 52.89 -21.40 -13.89
C TRP A 86 54.18 -20.85 -13.30
N THR A 87 54.61 -19.70 -13.80
CA THR A 87 55.81 -18.99 -13.31
C THR A 87 55.51 -17.54 -12.97
N THR A 88 54.64 -16.89 -13.76
CA THR A 88 54.16 -15.53 -13.55
C THR A 88 52.74 -15.39 -14.09
N ALA A 89 52.10 -14.26 -13.80
CA ALA A 89 50.84 -13.90 -14.41
C ALA A 89 50.95 -13.92 -15.96
N VAL A 90 49.95 -14.48 -16.63
CA VAL A 90 49.93 -14.61 -18.09
C VAL A 90 48.52 -14.44 -18.64
N ASN A 91 48.39 -13.71 -19.75
CA ASN A 91 47.11 -13.60 -20.46
C ASN A 91 46.90 -14.83 -21.35
N ARG A 92 45.76 -15.49 -21.20
CA ARG A 92 45.37 -16.66 -21.98
C ARG A 92 44.15 -16.36 -22.84
N PRO A 93 44.19 -16.64 -24.16
CA PRO A 93 42.99 -16.59 -24.99
C PRO A 93 42.14 -17.83 -24.72
N LEU A 94 40.88 -17.64 -24.33
CA LEU A 94 39.96 -18.73 -23.98
C LEU A 94 38.77 -18.85 -24.95
N GLY A 95 38.63 -17.90 -25.88
CA GLY A 95 37.42 -17.78 -26.69
C GLY A 95 36.26 -17.21 -25.89
N ALA A 96 35.12 -16.99 -26.56
CA ALA A 96 33.94 -16.36 -25.97
C ALA A 96 32.68 -17.20 -26.19
N GLY A 97 31.76 -17.13 -25.23
CA GLY A 97 30.50 -17.86 -25.24
C GLY A 97 30.54 -19.18 -24.47
N ALA A 98 31.36 -19.27 -23.43
CA ALA A 98 31.63 -20.52 -22.72
C ALA A 98 31.90 -20.30 -21.22
N VAL A 99 31.76 -21.37 -20.45
CA VAL A 99 32.11 -21.43 -19.02
C VAL A 99 33.40 -22.21 -18.88
N PHE A 100 34.33 -21.68 -18.08
CA PHE A 100 35.65 -22.26 -17.89
C PHE A 100 35.92 -22.49 -16.41
N THR A 101 36.60 -23.59 -16.09
CA THR A 101 37.17 -23.84 -14.77
C THR A 101 38.68 -23.88 -14.88
N LEU A 102 39.36 -22.93 -14.24
CA LEU A 102 40.81 -22.97 -14.05
C LEU A 102 41.09 -23.85 -12.84
N HIS A 103 41.76 -24.97 -13.06
CA HIS A 103 42.30 -25.82 -12.02
C HIS A 103 43.79 -25.56 -11.88
N ALA A 104 44.25 -25.32 -10.65
CA ALA A 104 45.65 -25.13 -10.35
C ALA A 104 46.10 -26.10 -9.27
N TRP A 105 47.33 -26.58 -9.39
CA TRP A 105 47.99 -27.49 -8.48
C TRP A 105 49.36 -26.94 -8.09
N MET A 106 49.78 -27.23 -6.88
CA MET A 106 51.09 -26.88 -6.35
C MET A 106 51.70 -28.11 -5.70
N ASN A 107 52.95 -28.41 -5.99
CA ASN A 107 53.75 -29.41 -5.30
C ASN A 107 54.80 -28.70 -4.44
N ASP A 108 54.83 -29.02 -3.15
CA ASP A 108 55.88 -28.56 -2.25
C ASP A 108 57.06 -29.53 -2.19
N SER A 109 58.16 -29.09 -1.59
CA SER A 109 59.40 -29.86 -1.45
C SER A 109 59.27 -31.16 -0.65
N SER A 110 58.16 -31.33 0.08
CA SER A 110 57.82 -32.57 0.78
C SER A 110 57.06 -33.58 -0.11
N GLY A 111 56.75 -33.19 -1.35
CA GLY A 111 55.94 -33.95 -2.30
C GLY A 111 54.44 -33.84 -2.07
N ALA A 112 53.98 -32.90 -1.23
CA ALA A 112 52.56 -32.71 -0.98
C ALA A 112 51.93 -31.85 -2.09
N ILE A 113 50.85 -32.36 -2.68
CA ILE A 113 50.09 -31.67 -3.71
C ILE A 113 48.91 -30.94 -3.08
N ARG A 114 48.81 -29.63 -3.37
CA ARG A 114 47.65 -28.79 -3.04
C ARG A 114 46.93 -28.38 -4.31
N THR A 115 45.61 -28.18 -4.21
CA THR A 115 44.77 -27.83 -5.35
C THR A 115 43.87 -26.64 -5.04
N THR A 116 43.55 -25.88 -6.07
CA THR A 116 42.53 -24.82 -6.03
C THR A 116 41.89 -24.72 -7.40
N SER A 117 40.65 -24.23 -7.47
CA SER A 117 39.97 -24.00 -8.74
C SER A 117 39.04 -22.81 -8.66
N VAL A 118 38.81 -22.19 -9.80
CA VAL A 118 37.82 -21.14 -9.98
C VAL A 118 37.07 -21.37 -11.29
N THR A 119 35.75 -21.30 -11.21
CA THR A 119 34.87 -21.31 -12.38
C THR A 119 34.50 -19.88 -12.73
N PHE A 120 34.53 -19.54 -14.01
CA PHE A 120 34.24 -18.21 -14.53
C PHE A 120 33.63 -18.30 -15.93
N THR A 121 33.00 -17.23 -16.39
CA THR A 121 32.28 -17.21 -17.67
C THR A 121 32.90 -16.20 -18.61
N MET A 122 33.16 -16.59 -19.87
CA MET A 122 33.55 -15.66 -20.94
C MET A 122 32.35 -15.47 -21.87
N ILE A 123 31.80 -14.26 -21.95
CA ILE A 123 30.66 -13.98 -22.82
C ILE A 123 31.10 -13.43 -24.17
N ARG A 124 30.33 -13.76 -25.20
CA ARG A 124 30.54 -13.24 -26.56
C ARG A 124 29.75 -11.96 -26.75
N VAL A 125 30.44 -10.85 -27.00
CA VAL A 125 29.82 -9.56 -27.27
C VAL A 125 29.62 -9.34 -28.78
N PHE A 126 28.40 -9.05 -29.18
CA PHE A 126 28.05 -8.59 -30.53
C PHE A 126 27.67 -7.11 -30.46
N LEU A 127 28.28 -6.28 -31.30
CA LEU A 127 28.01 -4.85 -31.35
C LEU A 127 27.46 -4.46 -32.72
N TYR A 128 26.26 -3.90 -32.74
CA TYR A 128 25.67 -3.27 -33.92
C TYR A 128 25.47 -1.78 -33.66
N SER A 129 26.03 -0.96 -34.56
CA SER A 129 26.04 0.51 -34.43
C SER A 129 25.58 1.24 -35.70
N ALA A 130 24.90 0.50 -36.59
CA ALA A 130 24.33 0.99 -37.82
C ALA A 130 22.98 0.29 -38.03
N ASP A 131 22.12 0.91 -38.84
CA ASP A 131 20.80 0.34 -39.16
C ASP A 131 20.95 -1.11 -39.62
N PHE A 132 20.22 -2.01 -38.97
CA PHE A 132 20.33 -3.44 -39.23
C PHE A 132 18.94 -4.08 -39.23
N VAL A 133 18.64 -4.77 -40.34
CA VAL A 133 17.44 -5.56 -40.49
C VAL A 133 17.80 -7.03 -40.29
N PHE A 134 17.31 -7.62 -39.21
CA PHE A 134 17.43 -9.05 -38.98
C PHE A 134 16.55 -9.80 -40.02
N PRO A 135 17.12 -10.75 -40.79
CA PRO A 135 16.38 -11.41 -41.87
C PRO A 135 15.31 -12.38 -41.35
N SER A 136 15.50 -12.92 -40.14
CA SER A 136 14.63 -13.90 -39.49
C SER A 136 14.77 -13.78 -37.96
N THR A 137 14.12 -14.68 -37.22
CA THR A 137 14.32 -14.87 -35.78
C THR A 137 15.81 -14.86 -35.41
N TYR A 138 16.18 -14.08 -34.40
CA TYR A 138 17.54 -13.96 -33.90
C TYR A 138 17.61 -14.39 -32.44
N THR A 139 18.52 -15.32 -32.12
CA THR A 139 18.68 -15.83 -30.75
C THR A 139 19.99 -15.35 -30.15
N VAL A 140 19.92 -14.61 -29.04
CA VAL A 140 21.07 -14.30 -28.19
C VAL A 140 21.22 -15.46 -27.19
N GLY A 141 22.24 -16.28 -27.35
CA GLY A 141 22.47 -17.43 -26.46
C GLY A 141 22.86 -17.01 -25.03
N GLN A 142 22.76 -17.94 -24.07
CA GLN A 142 22.99 -17.71 -22.64
C GLN A 142 24.35 -17.04 -22.30
N TYR A 143 25.38 -17.28 -23.10
CA TYR A 143 26.72 -16.72 -22.92
C TYR A 143 27.03 -15.63 -23.97
N GLN A 144 26.02 -14.93 -24.44
CA GLN A 144 26.14 -13.86 -25.42
C GLN A 144 25.58 -12.56 -24.86
N LYS A 145 26.21 -11.46 -25.26
CA LYS A 145 25.77 -10.10 -25.00
C LYS A 145 25.56 -9.42 -26.35
N LEU A 146 24.36 -8.92 -26.59
CA LEU A 146 24.05 -8.11 -27.77
C LEU A 146 24.01 -6.64 -27.35
N ILE A 147 24.82 -5.81 -27.99
CA ILE A 147 24.86 -4.36 -27.78
C ILE A 147 24.38 -3.69 -29.07
N LEU A 148 23.31 -2.90 -28.96
CA LEU A 148 22.68 -2.19 -30.05
C LEU A 148 22.73 -0.69 -29.72
N GLN A 149 23.31 0.12 -30.60
CA GLN A 149 23.50 1.54 -30.31
C GLN A 149 23.34 2.45 -31.51
N ASN A 150 22.73 3.63 -31.30
CA ASN A 150 22.66 4.73 -32.26
C ASN A 150 22.12 4.32 -33.65
N ALA A 151 21.11 3.47 -33.69
CA ALA A 151 20.62 2.88 -34.93
C ALA A 151 19.16 2.42 -34.86
N ASN A 152 18.58 2.23 -36.04
CA ASN A 152 17.26 1.63 -36.20
C ASN A 152 17.40 0.11 -36.41
N PHE A 153 16.62 -0.66 -35.68
CA PHE A 153 16.59 -2.11 -35.78
C PHE A 153 15.19 -2.60 -36.12
N SER A 154 15.13 -3.65 -36.92
CA SER A 154 13.89 -4.29 -37.30
C SER A 154 14.11 -5.74 -37.67
N PHE A 155 13.03 -6.52 -37.62
CA PHE A 155 12.96 -7.82 -38.27
C PHE A 155 12.24 -7.71 -39.61
N THR A 156 12.72 -8.44 -40.63
CA THR A 156 11.92 -8.65 -41.85
C THR A 156 10.74 -9.58 -41.54
N THR A 157 11.01 -10.62 -40.76
CA THR A 157 10.04 -11.58 -40.19
C THR A 157 10.62 -12.20 -38.91
N GLY A 158 9.77 -12.59 -37.97
CA GLY A 158 10.18 -13.32 -36.76
C GLY A 158 10.46 -12.43 -35.54
N ASN A 159 10.97 -13.07 -34.48
CA ASN A 159 11.14 -12.46 -33.16
C ASN A 159 12.61 -12.52 -32.71
N MET A 160 13.01 -11.71 -31.74
CA MET A 160 14.23 -11.98 -30.99
C MET A 160 13.91 -12.96 -29.87
N SER A 161 14.83 -13.87 -29.53
CA SER A 161 14.79 -14.59 -28.26
C SER A 161 16.12 -14.36 -27.57
N ILE A 162 16.09 -13.85 -26.33
CA ILE A 162 17.29 -13.43 -25.61
C ILE A 162 17.41 -14.32 -24.40
N TYR A 163 18.42 -15.18 -24.38
CA TYR A 163 18.78 -16.00 -23.21
C TYR A 163 20.02 -15.44 -22.48
N GLY A 164 20.76 -14.55 -23.14
CA GLY A 164 21.92 -13.83 -22.58
C GLY A 164 21.56 -12.41 -22.14
N SER A 165 22.41 -11.45 -22.46
CA SER A 165 22.15 -10.03 -22.16
C SER A 165 21.93 -9.18 -23.42
N LEU A 166 21.07 -8.17 -23.30
CA LEU A 166 20.82 -7.16 -24.32
C LEU A 166 21.02 -5.76 -23.73
N GLU A 167 21.88 -4.97 -24.36
CA GLU A 167 22.05 -3.55 -24.05
C GLU A 167 21.63 -2.72 -25.27
N MET A 168 20.75 -1.76 -25.06
CA MET A 168 20.26 -0.83 -26.07
C MET A 168 20.55 0.61 -25.65
N THR A 169 21.10 1.42 -26.55
CA THR A 169 21.35 2.85 -26.29
C THR A 169 21.02 3.69 -27.53
N ASN A 170 20.06 4.61 -27.43
CA ASN A 170 19.62 5.43 -28.56
C ASN A 170 19.18 4.56 -29.76
N VAL A 171 18.23 3.67 -29.49
CA VAL A 171 17.75 2.63 -30.41
C VAL A 171 16.29 2.86 -30.75
N THR A 172 15.94 2.79 -32.03
CA THR A 172 14.54 2.69 -32.46
C THR A 172 14.25 1.29 -32.99
N TRP A 173 13.26 0.62 -32.39
CA TRP A 173 12.76 -0.68 -32.81
C TRP A 173 11.49 -0.52 -33.62
N SER A 174 11.45 -1.07 -34.84
CA SER A 174 10.31 -0.86 -35.76
C SER A 174 9.50 -2.11 -36.08
N SER A 175 9.75 -3.23 -35.41
CA SER A 175 8.95 -4.47 -35.49
C SER A 175 8.56 -4.93 -34.09
N ASP A 176 7.77 -5.99 -33.97
CA ASP A 176 7.55 -6.60 -32.65
C ASP A 176 8.87 -7.15 -32.10
N LEU A 177 9.02 -7.09 -30.78
CA LEU A 177 10.14 -7.67 -30.05
C LEU A 177 9.61 -8.59 -28.96
N THR A 178 9.91 -9.88 -29.06
CA THR A 178 9.75 -10.82 -27.95
C THR A 178 11.06 -10.92 -27.19
N ILE A 179 11.00 -11.07 -25.89
CA ILE A 179 12.14 -11.33 -25.03
C ILE A 179 11.79 -12.51 -24.14
N ASP A 180 12.55 -13.59 -24.28
CA ASP A 180 12.34 -14.85 -23.57
C ASP A 180 13.26 -14.99 -22.35
N ALA A 181 13.04 -16.12 -21.66
CA ALA A 181 13.52 -16.40 -20.31
C ALA A 181 15.01 -16.17 -20.03
N HIS A 182 15.29 -15.77 -18.77
CA HIS A 182 16.62 -15.70 -18.14
C HIS A 182 17.56 -14.59 -18.67
N SER A 183 17.02 -13.61 -19.38
CA SER A 183 17.81 -12.50 -19.90
C SER A 183 17.87 -11.30 -18.96
N THR A 184 18.97 -10.55 -19.06
CA THR A 184 19.09 -9.20 -18.52
C THR A 184 19.05 -8.20 -19.67
N ILE A 185 18.09 -7.28 -19.62
CA ILE A 185 17.92 -6.24 -20.64
C ILE A 185 18.13 -4.90 -19.99
N SER A 186 18.98 -4.07 -20.59
CA SER A 186 19.08 -2.65 -20.25
C SER A 186 18.87 -1.81 -21.50
N GLY A 187 18.00 -0.81 -21.40
CA GLY A 187 17.71 0.11 -22.49
C GLY A 187 17.77 1.55 -21.99
N MET A 188 18.52 2.40 -22.70
CA MET A 188 18.54 3.84 -22.50
C MET A 188 18.19 4.53 -23.82
N ASP A 189 17.28 5.51 -23.80
CA ASP A 189 16.85 6.24 -24.99
C ASP A 189 16.31 5.28 -26.08
N VAL A 190 15.38 4.39 -25.70
CA VAL A 190 14.84 3.38 -26.62
C VAL A 190 13.44 3.79 -27.08
N ASN A 191 13.16 3.66 -28.36
CA ASN A 191 11.83 3.87 -28.92
C ASN A 191 11.31 2.56 -29.56
N PHE A 192 10.30 1.95 -28.97
CA PHE A 192 9.60 0.80 -29.54
C PHE A 192 8.38 1.30 -30.32
N ASN A 193 8.41 1.21 -31.64
CA ASN A 193 7.29 1.62 -32.50
C ASN A 193 6.18 0.56 -32.59
N ASN A 194 6.41 -0.64 -32.07
CA ASN A 194 5.56 -1.83 -32.17
C ASN A 194 5.54 -2.58 -30.82
N GLN A 195 4.98 -3.80 -30.79
CA GLN A 195 4.71 -4.51 -29.55
C GLN A 195 6.00 -5.04 -28.89
N LEU A 196 6.07 -4.98 -27.56
CA LEU A 196 7.12 -5.59 -26.76
C LEU A 196 6.53 -6.67 -25.86
N PHE A 197 6.99 -7.90 -26.01
CA PHE A 197 6.61 -9.04 -25.19
C PHE A 197 7.81 -9.47 -24.32
N ILE A 198 7.61 -9.63 -23.01
CA ILE A 198 8.65 -10.09 -22.07
C ILE A 198 8.14 -11.32 -21.33
N HIS A 199 8.85 -12.44 -21.43
CA HIS A 199 8.50 -13.75 -20.86
C HIS A 199 9.64 -14.34 -20.01
N GLY A 200 9.31 -15.33 -19.17
CA GLY A 200 10.29 -16.30 -18.66
C GLY A 200 11.27 -15.84 -17.57
N ASP A 201 10.82 -15.04 -16.60
CA ASP A 201 11.65 -14.53 -15.50
C ASP A 201 12.75 -13.55 -15.98
N ALA A 202 12.52 -12.83 -17.08
CA ALA A 202 13.45 -11.83 -17.58
C ALA A 202 13.54 -10.63 -16.62
N ILE A 203 14.73 -10.00 -16.54
CA ILE A 203 14.95 -8.76 -15.80
C ILE A 203 15.23 -7.64 -16.80
N ALA A 204 14.28 -6.73 -16.97
CA ALA A 204 14.38 -5.61 -17.90
C ALA A 204 14.43 -4.28 -17.14
N THR A 205 15.38 -3.42 -17.50
CA THR A 205 15.47 -2.04 -17.01
C THR A 205 15.52 -1.07 -18.18
N PHE A 206 14.57 -0.13 -18.23
CA PHE A 206 14.50 0.89 -19.27
C PHE A 206 14.57 2.30 -18.66
N THR A 207 15.30 3.21 -19.30
CA THR A 207 15.41 4.63 -18.95
C THR A 207 15.19 5.49 -20.19
N ASN A 208 14.35 6.52 -20.08
CA ASN A 208 13.95 7.39 -21.21
C ASN A 208 13.44 6.59 -22.41
N VAL A 209 12.43 5.74 -22.17
CA VAL A 209 11.87 4.84 -23.20
C VAL A 209 10.52 5.32 -23.70
N THR A 210 10.31 5.23 -25.01
CA THR A 210 8.99 5.44 -25.63
C THR A 210 8.44 4.12 -26.12
N PHE A 211 7.22 3.78 -25.71
CA PHE A 211 6.46 2.65 -26.22
C PHE A 211 5.26 3.18 -27.01
N SER A 212 5.32 3.03 -28.33
CA SER A 212 4.28 3.51 -29.25
C SER A 212 3.07 2.58 -29.30
N ASP A 213 3.29 1.28 -29.07
CA ASP A 213 2.27 0.22 -29.07
C ASP A 213 2.38 -0.63 -27.78
N SER A 214 1.69 -1.78 -27.69
CA SER A 214 1.54 -2.51 -26.43
C SER A 214 2.83 -3.08 -25.85
N VAL A 215 2.92 -3.07 -24.53
CA VAL A 215 3.94 -3.79 -23.76
C VAL A 215 3.24 -4.84 -22.93
N GLU A 216 3.62 -6.11 -23.11
CA GLU A 216 3.05 -7.23 -22.38
C GLU A 216 4.15 -8.00 -21.65
N ILE A 217 3.96 -8.17 -20.34
CA ILE A 217 4.92 -8.80 -19.44
C ILE A 217 4.25 -10.02 -18.83
N TYR A 218 4.91 -11.16 -18.94
CA TYR A 218 4.41 -12.46 -18.52
C TYR A 218 5.35 -13.12 -17.51
N ASP A 219 4.82 -14.11 -16.79
CA ASP A 219 5.55 -14.93 -15.81
C ASP A 219 6.20 -14.09 -14.68
N ASN A 220 7.22 -14.61 -13.98
CA ASN A 220 7.88 -13.86 -12.90
C ASN A 220 8.86 -12.79 -13.42
N SER A 221 8.64 -12.25 -14.61
CA SER A 221 9.49 -11.21 -15.19
C SER A 221 9.44 -9.95 -14.33
N THR A 222 10.61 -9.32 -14.16
CA THR A 222 10.76 -8.07 -13.42
C THR A 222 11.14 -6.96 -14.38
N VAL A 223 10.27 -5.95 -14.51
CA VAL A 223 10.48 -4.82 -15.43
C VAL A 223 10.50 -3.53 -14.63
N SER A 224 11.60 -2.78 -14.73
CA SER A 224 11.76 -1.45 -14.17
C SER A 224 11.82 -0.43 -15.30
N VAL A 225 10.98 0.59 -15.24
CA VAL A 225 10.90 1.64 -16.26
C VAL A 225 11.01 3.01 -15.59
N THR A 226 11.95 3.83 -16.05
CA THR A 226 12.14 5.21 -15.56
C THR A 226 12.04 6.20 -16.72
N ASP A 227 11.34 7.32 -16.51
CA ASP A 227 11.19 8.41 -17.50
C ASP A 227 10.56 7.97 -18.82
N ALA A 228 9.48 7.18 -18.76
CA ALA A 228 8.87 6.62 -19.97
C ALA A 228 7.66 7.37 -20.49
N VAL A 229 7.48 7.33 -21.82
CA VAL A 229 6.25 7.72 -22.51
C VAL A 229 5.61 6.48 -23.09
N ILE A 230 4.49 6.04 -22.52
CA ILE A 230 3.72 4.89 -22.97
C ILE A 230 2.43 5.41 -23.60
N SER A 231 2.41 5.57 -24.91
CA SER A 231 1.25 6.14 -25.63
C SER A 231 0.10 5.15 -25.83
N SER A 232 0.27 3.93 -25.34
CA SER A 232 -0.54 2.76 -25.66
C SER A 232 -0.87 1.95 -24.39
N PHE A 233 -0.93 0.62 -24.54
CA PHE A 233 -1.42 -0.35 -23.58
C PHE A 233 -0.27 -1.08 -22.89
N PHE A 234 -0.18 -1.00 -21.57
CA PHE A 234 0.79 -1.76 -20.78
C PHE A 234 0.07 -2.86 -20.01
N SER A 235 0.49 -4.12 -20.15
CA SER A 235 -0.09 -5.26 -19.44
C SER A 235 0.93 -6.12 -18.71
N GLY A 236 0.59 -6.53 -17.49
CA GLY A 236 1.29 -7.58 -16.75
C GLY A 236 0.38 -8.79 -16.51
N TYR A 237 0.93 -9.99 -16.67
CA TYR A 237 0.27 -11.29 -16.47
C TYR A 237 1.11 -12.16 -15.51
N ASP A 238 0.48 -13.16 -14.89
CA ASP A 238 1.12 -14.29 -14.20
C ASP A 238 2.31 -13.95 -13.27
N LEU A 239 2.07 -13.26 -12.15
CA LEU A 239 3.11 -12.88 -11.15
C LEU A 239 4.16 -11.85 -11.61
N ALA A 240 3.98 -11.23 -12.78
CA ALA A 240 4.87 -10.17 -13.25
C ALA A 240 5.08 -9.05 -12.21
N LYS A 241 6.31 -8.56 -12.09
CA LYS A 241 6.69 -7.46 -11.20
C LYS A 241 7.04 -6.24 -12.02
N VAL A 242 6.18 -5.24 -11.98
CA VAL A 242 6.36 -4.00 -12.75
C VAL A 242 6.65 -2.85 -11.81
N SER A 243 7.80 -2.19 -11.99
CA SER A 243 8.15 -0.96 -11.31
C SER A 243 8.23 0.19 -12.31
N ILE A 244 7.42 1.23 -12.13
CA ILE A 244 7.40 2.38 -13.06
C ILE A 244 7.66 3.66 -12.28
N TYR A 245 8.60 4.47 -12.74
CA TYR A 245 9.00 5.73 -12.10
C TYR A 245 8.98 6.86 -13.11
N ASN A 246 8.31 7.97 -12.78
CA ASN A 246 8.27 9.19 -13.60
C ASN A 246 7.81 8.96 -15.05
N ALA A 247 6.79 8.11 -15.25
CA ALA A 247 6.26 7.82 -16.58
C ALA A 247 4.90 8.48 -16.83
N SER A 248 4.63 8.77 -18.10
CA SER A 248 3.31 9.08 -18.63
C SER A 248 2.72 7.84 -19.29
N ILE A 249 1.66 7.28 -18.71
CA ILE A 249 1.01 6.07 -19.22
C ILE A 249 -0.40 6.39 -19.70
N TYR A 250 -0.72 5.99 -20.93
CA TYR A 250 -2.08 6.12 -21.45
C TYR A 250 -3.02 5.10 -20.81
N TYR A 251 -2.65 3.81 -20.82
CA TYR A 251 -3.47 2.73 -20.30
C TYR A 251 -2.62 1.64 -19.62
N LEU A 252 -2.94 1.29 -18.36
CA LEU A 252 -2.27 0.23 -17.59
C LEU A 252 -3.28 -0.85 -17.18
N ARG A 253 -2.97 -2.11 -17.51
CA ARG A 253 -3.73 -3.30 -17.10
C ARG A 253 -2.84 -4.28 -16.36
N MET A 254 -3.34 -4.85 -15.26
CA MET A 254 -2.62 -5.90 -14.53
C MET A 254 -3.57 -7.08 -14.32
N TYR A 255 -3.11 -8.29 -14.63
CA TYR A 255 -3.83 -9.55 -14.51
C TYR A 255 -3.17 -10.48 -13.47
N ASP A 256 -3.95 -11.40 -12.92
CA ASP A 256 -3.49 -12.64 -12.27
C ASP A 256 -2.27 -12.51 -11.35
N ASN A 257 -2.50 -12.14 -10.09
CA ASN A 257 -1.49 -12.06 -9.00
C ASN A 257 -0.20 -11.28 -9.33
N SER A 258 -0.13 -10.57 -10.46
CA SER A 258 0.99 -9.69 -10.79
C SER A 258 1.07 -8.54 -9.79
N THR A 259 2.26 -8.01 -9.53
CA THR A 259 2.46 -6.90 -8.60
C THR A 259 3.00 -5.69 -9.34
N CYS A 260 2.40 -4.53 -9.10
CA CYS A 260 2.78 -3.29 -9.76
C CYS A 260 3.08 -2.22 -8.73
N ASN A 261 4.34 -1.77 -8.67
CA ASN A 261 4.75 -0.61 -7.88
C ASN A 261 5.00 0.56 -8.84
N ALA A 262 4.02 1.46 -8.98
CA ALA A 262 4.11 2.54 -9.96
C ALA A 262 4.06 3.92 -9.30
N THR A 263 5.14 4.69 -9.44
CA THR A 263 5.16 6.14 -9.20
C THR A 263 4.99 6.85 -10.53
N LEU A 264 3.78 7.33 -10.79
CA LEU A 264 3.36 7.83 -12.10
C LEU A 264 3.23 9.36 -12.01
N CYS A 265 3.80 10.09 -12.96
CA CYS A 265 3.72 11.56 -12.97
C CYS A 265 2.44 12.08 -13.62
N SER A 266 1.84 11.29 -14.52
CA SER A 266 0.56 11.60 -15.16
C SER A 266 -0.06 10.34 -15.76
N LEU A 267 -1.35 10.09 -15.52
CA LEU A 267 -2.16 9.16 -16.33
C LEU A 267 -3.25 9.92 -17.06
N SER A 268 -3.36 9.72 -18.36
CA SER A 268 -4.36 10.43 -19.16
C SER A 268 -5.73 9.77 -19.18
N THR A 269 -5.88 8.45 -18.95
CA THR A 269 -7.18 7.80 -19.16
C THR A 269 -7.65 6.82 -18.09
N SER A 270 -7.05 5.62 -17.97
CA SER A 270 -7.64 4.56 -17.13
C SER A 270 -6.64 3.52 -16.66
N PHE A 271 -6.88 3.00 -15.44
CA PHE A 271 -6.19 1.85 -14.87
C PHE A 271 -7.19 0.72 -14.64
N TYR A 272 -6.82 -0.50 -15.03
CA TYR A 272 -7.63 -1.71 -14.85
C TYR A 272 -6.82 -2.79 -14.10
N GLY A 273 -7.16 -3.06 -12.85
CA GLY A 273 -6.53 -4.12 -12.06
C GLY A 273 -7.44 -5.32 -11.89
N TYR A 274 -6.95 -6.53 -12.19
CA TYR A 274 -7.62 -7.80 -11.92
C TYR A 274 -6.74 -8.66 -10.99
N GLY A 275 -7.23 -9.03 -9.79
CA GLY A 275 -6.58 -9.99 -8.89
C GLY A 275 -5.85 -9.41 -7.66
N SER A 276 -5.09 -10.24 -6.94
CA SER A 276 -4.58 -9.96 -5.57
C SER A 276 -3.40 -8.98 -5.45
N SER A 277 -3.36 -7.94 -6.27
CA SER A 277 -2.20 -7.10 -6.45
C SER A 277 -2.16 -5.89 -5.49
N VAL A 278 -1.03 -5.72 -4.81
CA VAL A 278 -0.69 -4.49 -4.05
C VAL A 278 -0.20 -3.46 -5.05
N THR A 279 -0.97 -2.38 -5.23
CA THR A 279 -0.55 -1.25 -6.07
C THR A 279 -0.40 -0.02 -5.19
N THR A 280 0.80 0.53 -5.09
CA THR A 280 1.01 1.88 -4.54
C THR A 280 1.04 2.86 -5.70
N LEU A 281 0.13 3.84 -5.72
CA LEU A 281 0.13 4.97 -6.66
C LEU A 281 0.47 6.26 -5.91
N ARG A 282 1.34 7.10 -6.51
CA ARG A 282 1.79 8.39 -5.97
C ARG A 282 1.66 9.51 -7.02
N ASN A 283 1.27 10.72 -6.61
CA ASN A 283 1.37 11.98 -7.38
C ASN A 283 0.55 12.08 -8.68
N PHE A 284 -0.73 11.69 -8.67
CA PHE A 284 -1.62 11.89 -9.83
C PHE A 284 -2.17 13.32 -9.93
N THR A 285 -2.05 13.93 -11.12
CA THR A 285 -2.51 15.29 -11.40
C THR A 285 -3.74 15.37 -12.32
N THR A 286 -4.19 14.26 -12.88
CA THR A 286 -5.25 14.20 -13.92
C THR A 286 -6.36 13.21 -13.57
N SER A 287 -7.56 13.49 -14.11
CA SER A 287 -8.79 12.70 -13.92
C SER A 287 -8.69 11.30 -14.53
N ALA A 288 -8.10 10.35 -13.80
CA ALA A 288 -8.07 8.95 -14.19
C ALA A 288 -9.33 8.21 -13.71
N THR A 289 -9.80 7.24 -14.50
CA THR A 289 -10.80 6.25 -14.06
C THR A 289 -10.08 5.01 -13.54
N LEU A 290 -10.31 4.66 -12.28
CA LEU A 290 -9.76 3.45 -11.67
C LEU A 290 -10.81 2.35 -11.65
N ASN A 291 -10.55 1.25 -12.37
CA ASN A 291 -11.39 0.05 -12.38
C ASN A 291 -10.63 -1.10 -11.70
N LEU A 292 -11.04 -1.47 -10.48
CA LEU A 292 -10.46 -2.61 -9.76
C LEU A 292 -11.45 -3.78 -9.71
N ASN A 293 -10.95 -4.99 -9.90
CA ASN A 293 -11.71 -6.23 -9.78
C ASN A 293 -10.95 -7.25 -8.90
N ASP A 294 -11.69 -7.96 -8.04
CA ASP A 294 -11.25 -9.08 -7.17
C ASP A 294 -9.95 -8.90 -6.36
N ASN A 295 -10.05 -8.76 -5.03
CA ASN A 295 -8.94 -8.86 -4.06
C ASN A 295 -7.72 -7.92 -4.22
N CYS A 296 -7.79 -6.85 -5.01
CA CYS A 296 -6.71 -5.85 -5.06
C CYS A 296 -6.55 -5.10 -3.72
N SER A 297 -5.31 -4.78 -3.33
CA SER A 297 -5.05 -3.78 -2.29
C SER A 297 -4.42 -2.56 -2.91
N LEU A 298 -5.08 -1.41 -2.78
CA LEU A 298 -4.61 -0.14 -3.34
C LEU A 298 -4.15 0.78 -2.21
N THR A 299 -2.95 1.34 -2.35
CA THR A 299 -2.47 2.44 -1.51
C THR A 299 -2.32 3.68 -2.39
N LEU A 300 -3.15 4.69 -2.12
CA LEU A 300 -3.08 5.98 -2.79
C LEU A 300 -2.38 6.97 -1.86
N ILE A 301 -1.33 7.62 -2.35
CA ILE A 301 -0.58 8.64 -1.63
C ILE A 301 -0.53 9.88 -2.55
N ASP A 302 -0.90 11.05 -2.04
CA ASP A 302 -0.78 12.34 -2.75
C ASP A 302 -1.37 12.34 -4.19
N SER A 303 -2.59 11.83 -4.38
CA SER A 303 -3.19 11.60 -5.71
C SER A 303 -4.56 12.26 -5.86
N ASN A 304 -4.77 13.05 -6.92
CA ASN A 304 -6.09 13.58 -7.31
C ASN A 304 -6.80 12.59 -8.24
N ILE A 305 -7.82 11.88 -7.76
CA ILE A 305 -8.61 10.92 -8.56
C ILE A 305 -10.02 11.45 -8.77
N ALA A 306 -10.46 11.46 -10.03
CA ALA A 306 -11.78 12.00 -10.41
C ALA A 306 -12.92 10.98 -10.32
N ASN A 307 -12.66 9.68 -10.53
CA ASN A 307 -13.67 8.62 -10.46
C ASN A 307 -13.05 7.24 -10.15
N ILE A 308 -13.65 6.51 -9.22
CA ILE A 308 -13.36 5.09 -8.94
C ILE A 308 -14.64 4.30 -9.24
N ASN A 309 -14.57 3.37 -10.20
CA ASN A 309 -15.69 2.52 -10.58
C ASN A 309 -15.37 1.06 -10.22
N GLN A 310 -16.19 0.40 -9.41
CA GLN A 310 -16.07 -1.03 -9.08
C GLN A 310 -17.14 -1.82 -9.83
N TYR A 311 -16.76 -2.90 -10.50
CA TYR A 311 -17.65 -3.63 -11.43
C TYR A 311 -18.25 -4.93 -10.88
N THR A 312 -17.94 -5.38 -9.65
CA THR A 312 -18.42 -6.66 -9.11
C THR A 312 -18.78 -6.61 -7.61
N SER A 313 -19.80 -7.38 -7.21
CA SER A 313 -20.53 -7.28 -5.93
C SER A 313 -20.09 -8.24 -4.83
N LEU A 314 -18.98 -8.95 -5.01
CA LEU A 314 -18.51 -9.96 -4.06
C LEU A 314 -16.99 -9.88 -3.94
N LEU A 315 -16.49 -9.30 -2.82
CA LEU A 315 -15.30 -9.71 -2.05
C LEU A 315 -14.64 -8.55 -1.27
N SER A 316 -13.92 -8.93 -0.22
CA SER A 316 -13.30 -8.09 0.82
C SER A 316 -11.89 -7.60 0.45
N GLY A 317 -11.64 -6.29 0.54
CA GLY A 317 -10.30 -5.69 0.47
C GLY A 317 -10.11 -4.60 1.52
N ASN A 318 -8.87 -4.35 1.93
CA ASN A 318 -8.48 -3.24 2.81
C ASN A 318 -8.04 -2.05 1.95
N TRP A 319 -8.65 -0.89 2.18
CA TRP A 319 -8.33 0.34 1.47
C TRP A 319 -7.76 1.37 2.44
N THR A 320 -6.64 1.99 2.08
CA THR A 320 -6.05 3.11 2.81
C THR A 320 -5.90 4.30 1.86
N VAL A 321 -6.59 5.40 2.18
CA VAL A 321 -6.52 6.66 1.44
C VAL A 321 -5.92 7.71 2.35
N ASP A 322 -4.85 8.35 1.89
CA ASP A 322 -4.18 9.45 2.59
C ASP A 322 -4.31 10.77 1.80
N ASN A 323 -4.80 11.81 2.47
CA ASN A 323 -4.77 13.23 2.07
C ASN A 323 -5.56 13.75 0.82
N ASN A 324 -6.63 13.13 0.27
CA ASN A 324 -7.24 13.64 -0.98
C ASN A 324 -8.78 13.55 -1.14
N ILE A 325 -9.27 14.31 -2.13
CA ILE A 325 -10.67 14.47 -2.59
C ILE A 325 -11.14 13.18 -3.30
N LEU A 326 -12.20 12.54 -2.78
CA LEU A 326 -12.93 11.46 -3.45
C LEU A 326 -14.29 11.97 -3.96
N SER A 327 -14.50 12.03 -5.27
CA SER A 327 -15.83 12.12 -5.87
C SER A 327 -16.16 10.82 -6.60
N GLY A 328 -17.32 10.22 -6.31
CA GLY A 328 -17.79 9.04 -7.04
C GLY A 328 -19.18 8.60 -6.62
N THR A 329 -19.95 8.09 -7.59
CA THR A 329 -21.26 7.45 -7.39
C THR A 329 -21.15 5.98 -7.75
N GLY A 330 -21.33 5.06 -6.80
CA GLY A 330 -21.21 3.62 -7.04
C GLY A 330 -21.96 2.76 -6.03
N SER A 331 -22.42 1.59 -6.45
CA SER A 331 -23.01 0.57 -5.58
C SER A 331 -21.91 -0.41 -5.16
N PHE A 332 -21.60 -0.48 -3.85
CA PHE A 332 -20.44 -1.17 -3.32
C PHE A 332 -20.82 -2.44 -2.54
N GLY A 333 -20.04 -3.51 -2.68
CA GLY A 333 -20.13 -4.73 -1.88
C GLY A 333 -19.08 -4.75 -0.76
N VAL A 334 -19.50 -5.09 0.47
CA VAL A 334 -18.78 -5.24 1.77
C VAL A 334 -17.22 -5.08 1.81
N PRO A 335 -16.68 -3.85 1.95
CA PRO A 335 -15.28 -3.65 2.36
C PRO A 335 -15.14 -2.97 3.73
N THR A 336 -13.93 -3.03 4.29
CA THR A 336 -13.50 -2.19 5.42
C THR A 336 -12.66 -1.04 4.87
N TYR A 337 -13.09 0.21 5.09
CA TYR A 337 -12.39 1.40 4.64
C TYR A 337 -11.71 2.11 5.82
N THR A 338 -10.42 2.42 5.69
CA THR A 338 -9.71 3.30 6.62
C THR A 338 -9.26 4.55 5.87
N ILE A 339 -9.92 5.69 6.12
CA ILE A 339 -9.52 6.99 5.57
C ILE A 339 -8.73 7.71 6.66
N ILE A 340 -7.45 8.00 6.40
CA ILE A 340 -6.59 8.75 7.32
C ILE A 340 -6.27 10.06 6.60
N SER A 341 -6.95 11.15 6.94
CA SER A 341 -6.56 12.48 6.46
C SER A 341 -5.71 13.16 7.54
N SER A 342 -4.57 13.72 7.14
CA SER A 342 -3.67 14.46 8.04
C SER A 342 -3.72 15.97 7.84
N SER A 343 -4.54 16.48 6.91
CA SER A 343 -4.57 17.91 6.58
C SER A 343 -5.99 18.52 6.56
N TYR A 344 -6.15 19.64 7.29
CA TYR A 344 -7.33 20.51 7.34
C TYR A 344 -7.54 21.28 6.01
N SER A 345 -7.71 20.59 4.89
CA SER A 345 -8.21 21.21 3.67
C SER A 345 -9.73 20.99 3.59
N SER A 346 -10.47 22.02 3.19
CA SER A 346 -11.92 21.94 2.97
C SER A 346 -12.19 20.99 1.79
N ILE A 347 -12.64 19.77 2.08
CA ILE A 347 -12.94 18.78 1.07
C ILE A 347 -14.44 18.91 0.73
N THR A 348 -14.76 19.44 -0.45
CA THR A 348 -16.12 19.42 -1.01
C THR A 348 -16.42 18.03 -1.58
N THR A 349 -16.66 17.04 -0.72
CA THR A 349 -16.96 15.66 -1.16
C THR A 349 -18.28 15.15 -0.64
N ILE A 350 -18.94 14.44 -1.55
CA ILE A 350 -20.14 13.63 -1.34
C ILE A 350 -19.66 12.18 -1.20
N LEU A 351 -19.74 11.61 0.00
CA LEU A 351 -19.40 10.21 0.25
C LEU A 351 -20.69 9.37 0.37
N ASP A 352 -20.99 8.60 -0.67
CA ASP A 352 -22.11 7.65 -0.68
C ASP A 352 -21.67 6.23 -0.31
N ILE A 353 -22.22 5.67 0.76
CA ILE A 353 -21.89 4.35 1.29
C ILE A 353 -23.08 3.42 1.12
N TYR A 354 -22.93 2.37 0.32
CA TYR A 354 -23.93 1.31 0.17
C TYR A 354 -23.46 0.00 0.82
N GLY A 355 -24.37 -0.75 1.45
CA GLY A 355 -24.12 -2.11 1.97
C GLY A 355 -23.56 -2.20 3.40
N SER A 356 -22.92 -3.33 3.72
CA SER A 356 -22.34 -3.61 5.05
C SER A 356 -20.88 -3.18 5.15
N THR A 357 -20.62 -1.99 5.68
CA THR A 357 -19.26 -1.42 5.68
C THR A 357 -18.87 -0.84 7.03
N LYS A 358 -17.56 -0.79 7.30
CA LYS A 358 -16.96 -0.01 8.39
C LYS A 358 -16.21 1.16 7.79
N VAL A 359 -16.53 2.37 8.23
CA VAL A 359 -15.88 3.60 7.77
C VAL A 359 -15.28 4.32 8.96
N PHE A 360 -13.98 4.58 8.91
CA PHE A 360 -13.27 5.40 9.89
C PHE A 360 -12.84 6.72 9.23
N VAL A 361 -13.29 7.85 9.78
CA VAL A 361 -12.90 9.21 9.35
C VAL A 361 -12.29 9.92 10.55
N ASN A 362 -11.09 10.48 10.35
CA ASN A 362 -10.36 11.23 11.38
C ASN A 362 -9.88 12.57 10.81
N ASN A 363 -10.00 13.65 11.57
CA ASN A 363 -9.47 14.98 11.25
C ASN A 363 -9.86 15.51 9.85
N SER A 364 -11.12 15.33 9.45
CA SER A 364 -11.58 15.69 8.09
C SER A 364 -12.76 16.67 8.10
N ALA A 365 -12.83 17.53 7.07
CA ALA A 365 -14.00 18.35 6.76
C ALA A 365 -14.74 17.71 5.57
N LEU A 366 -15.99 17.26 5.73
CA LEU A 366 -16.78 16.63 4.67
C LEU A 366 -18.08 17.40 4.44
N ASP A 367 -18.45 17.71 3.20
CA ASP A 367 -19.74 18.37 2.95
C ASP A 367 -20.92 17.42 3.14
N TRP A 368 -20.78 16.14 2.75
CA TRP A 368 -21.89 15.20 2.76
C TRP A 368 -21.47 13.73 2.92
N ILE A 369 -22.20 12.98 3.75
CA ILE A 369 -22.10 11.52 3.89
C ILE A 369 -23.50 10.90 3.72
N GLY A 370 -23.71 10.10 2.68
CA GLY A 370 -24.88 9.27 2.46
C GLY A 370 -24.64 7.83 2.90
N GLN A 371 -25.57 7.22 3.63
CA GLN A 371 -25.48 5.83 4.12
C GLN A 371 -26.75 5.05 3.74
N TYR A 372 -26.56 3.96 3.02
CA TYR A 372 -27.62 3.12 2.46
C TYR A 372 -27.29 1.64 2.72
N GLY A 373 -27.57 1.13 3.93
CA GLY A 373 -27.29 -0.27 4.31
C GLY A 373 -27.00 -0.49 5.79
N THR A 374 -26.41 -1.63 6.14
CA THR A 374 -26.02 -1.99 7.52
C THR A 374 -24.57 -1.63 7.83
N SER A 375 -24.28 -0.38 8.16
CA SER A 375 -22.89 0.10 8.30
C SER A 375 -22.56 0.66 9.68
N ASN A 376 -21.28 0.58 10.04
CA ASN A 376 -20.71 1.17 11.25
C ASN A 376 -19.79 2.33 10.89
N ILE A 377 -20.17 3.55 11.25
CA ILE A 377 -19.39 4.76 10.98
C ILE A 377 -18.67 5.19 12.27
N SER A 378 -17.37 5.45 12.19
CA SER A 378 -16.58 6.03 13.28
C SER A 378 -15.99 7.35 12.82
N LEU A 379 -16.44 8.46 13.43
CA LEU A 379 -15.99 9.82 13.15
C LEU A 379 -15.24 10.35 14.37
N TYR A 380 -14.01 10.83 14.16
CA TYR A 380 -13.20 11.45 15.21
C TYR A 380 -12.70 12.82 14.74
N GLN A 381 -12.87 13.86 15.57
CA GLN A 381 -12.33 15.21 15.31
C GLN A 381 -12.68 15.80 13.93
N SER A 382 -13.90 15.55 13.43
CA SER A 382 -14.30 15.89 12.06
C SER A 382 -15.36 17.00 12.00
N SER A 383 -15.42 17.77 10.91
CA SER A 383 -16.48 18.74 10.63
C SER A 383 -17.28 18.26 9.42
N ILE A 384 -18.58 18.07 9.56
CA ILE A 384 -19.41 17.44 8.52
C ILE A 384 -20.60 18.34 8.21
N GLY A 385 -20.81 18.66 6.93
CA GLY A 385 -21.96 19.41 6.46
C GLY A 385 -23.25 18.63 6.69
N VAL A 386 -23.41 17.47 6.04
CA VAL A 386 -24.63 16.68 6.11
C VAL A 386 -24.31 15.20 6.30
N ILE A 387 -24.96 14.55 7.26
CA ILE A 387 -25.00 13.08 7.36
C ILE A 387 -26.42 12.64 7.03
N ARG A 388 -26.61 11.77 6.04
CA ARG A 388 -27.89 11.17 5.68
C ARG A 388 -27.80 9.65 5.73
N ALA A 389 -28.59 8.99 6.58
CA ALA A 389 -28.69 7.54 6.60
C ALA A 389 -30.11 7.11 6.22
N SER A 390 -30.29 6.33 5.15
CA SER A 390 -31.60 6.15 4.51
C SER A 390 -32.20 4.75 4.56
N SER A 391 -31.49 3.73 5.05
CA SER A 391 -32.02 2.36 5.18
C SER A 391 -31.05 1.44 5.93
N GLY A 392 -31.57 0.47 6.72
CA GLY A 392 -30.78 -0.62 7.35
C GLY A 392 -30.55 -0.48 8.86
N GLN A 393 -29.88 -1.46 9.48
CA GLN A 393 -29.35 -1.37 10.84
C GLN A 393 -27.99 -0.66 10.84
N SER A 394 -27.97 0.63 11.18
CA SER A 394 -26.72 1.41 11.19
C SER A 394 -26.26 1.67 12.61
N SER A 395 -24.95 1.71 12.84
CA SER A 395 -24.40 2.31 14.06
C SER A 395 -23.38 3.37 13.73
N ALA A 396 -23.32 4.42 14.53
CA ALA A 396 -22.26 5.41 14.39
C ALA A 396 -21.67 5.75 15.77
N SER A 397 -20.36 5.94 15.81
CA SER A 397 -19.63 6.53 16.94
C SER A 397 -19.02 7.83 16.46
N ILE A 398 -19.47 8.95 17.01
CA ILE A 398 -19.08 10.29 16.60
C ILE A 398 -18.49 10.99 17.82
N VAL A 399 -17.20 11.32 17.74
CA VAL A 399 -16.44 11.85 18.87
C VAL A 399 -15.74 13.14 18.46
N ASN A 400 -15.84 14.18 19.30
CA ASN A 400 -15.20 15.48 19.12
C ASN A 400 -15.48 16.14 17.75
N SER A 401 -16.68 15.96 17.19
CA SER A 401 -16.99 16.38 15.81
C SER A 401 -18.04 17.50 15.76
N THR A 402 -18.14 18.20 14.63
CA THR A 402 -19.22 19.17 14.35
C THR A 402 -20.04 18.70 13.16
N ILE A 403 -21.37 18.66 13.27
CA ILE A 403 -22.28 18.23 12.20
C ILE A 403 -23.28 19.36 11.93
N ASN A 404 -23.39 19.83 10.68
CA ASN A 404 -24.30 20.94 10.33
C ASN A 404 -25.72 20.46 9.98
N THR A 405 -25.91 19.19 9.61
CA THR A 405 -27.22 18.58 9.33
C THR A 405 -27.12 17.06 9.51
N LEU A 406 -28.08 16.47 10.20
CA LEU A 406 -28.15 15.03 10.47
C LEU A 406 -29.54 14.49 10.12
N ASP A 407 -29.66 13.78 8.99
CA ASP A 407 -30.88 13.16 8.47
C ASP A 407 -30.84 11.63 8.70
N LEU A 408 -31.67 11.07 9.58
CA LEU A 408 -31.61 9.63 9.93
C LEU A 408 -32.92 8.86 9.67
N TYR A 409 -33.06 8.27 8.49
CA TYR A 409 -34.17 7.39 8.12
C TYR A 409 -33.86 5.88 8.33
N CYS A 410 -33.09 5.52 9.35
CA CYS A 410 -32.69 4.13 9.61
C CYS A 410 -32.83 3.72 11.08
N ASN A 411 -33.02 2.42 11.33
CA ASN A 411 -32.98 1.84 12.68
C ASN A 411 -31.52 1.73 13.10
N GLY A 412 -31.10 2.38 14.18
CA GLY A 412 -29.67 2.38 14.51
C GLY A 412 -29.31 2.84 15.92
N THR A 413 -28.05 2.58 16.29
CA THR A 413 -27.47 3.08 17.55
C THR A 413 -26.40 4.11 17.25
N PHE A 414 -26.60 5.34 17.71
CA PHE A 414 -25.65 6.43 17.56
C PHE A 414 -25.05 6.77 18.92
N TYR A 415 -23.73 6.69 19.02
CA TYR A 415 -22.95 7.14 20.16
C TYR A 415 -22.31 8.48 19.80
N LEU A 416 -22.63 9.51 20.58
CA LEU A 416 -22.10 10.86 20.42
C LEU A 416 -21.30 11.21 21.68
N GLU A 417 -20.11 11.76 21.50
CA GLU A 417 -19.27 12.25 22.60
C GLU A 417 -18.62 13.58 22.20
N ASN A 418 -18.82 14.62 23.01
CA ASN A 418 -18.30 15.98 22.76
C ASN A 418 -18.57 16.50 21.34
N THR A 419 -19.75 16.20 20.79
CA THR A 419 -20.13 16.54 19.41
C THR A 419 -21.08 17.73 19.40
N THR A 420 -20.86 18.66 18.48
CA THR A 420 -21.79 19.78 18.22
C THR A 420 -22.65 19.46 17.01
N ILE A 421 -23.97 19.42 17.19
CA ILE A 421 -24.92 19.22 16.11
C ILE A 421 -25.73 20.50 15.94
N THR A 422 -25.51 21.18 14.83
CA THR A 422 -26.36 22.29 14.40
C THR A 422 -27.47 21.70 13.54
N PHE A 423 -28.71 22.06 13.85
CA PHE A 423 -29.86 21.71 13.05
C PHE A 423 -30.27 22.96 12.26
N GLY A 424 -30.48 22.82 10.96
CA GLY A 424 -30.91 23.91 10.09
C GLY A 424 -32.35 24.31 10.40
N VAL A 425 -32.62 25.62 10.42
CA VAL A 425 -33.89 26.26 10.83
C VAL A 425 -35.12 25.87 9.97
N TYR A 426 -34.95 25.06 8.92
CA TYR A 426 -36.01 24.65 7.98
C TYR A 426 -36.01 23.16 7.61
N ASN A 427 -35.24 22.33 8.30
CA ASN A 427 -35.17 20.90 7.98
C ASN A 427 -36.05 20.10 8.94
N THR A 428 -36.99 19.33 8.39
CA THR A 428 -37.79 18.36 9.16
C THR A 428 -36.94 17.12 9.41
N TYR A 429 -36.60 16.87 10.67
CA TYR A 429 -35.79 15.71 11.04
C TYR A 429 -36.68 14.50 11.34
N TYR A 430 -36.53 13.43 10.56
CA TYR A 430 -37.19 12.16 10.79
C TYR A 430 -36.27 11.24 11.57
N PHE A 431 -36.74 10.69 12.70
CA PHE A 431 -36.05 9.60 13.39
C PHE A 431 -36.98 8.40 13.43
N TYR A 432 -36.55 7.27 12.87
CA TYR A 432 -37.34 6.02 12.87
C TYR A 432 -36.65 4.95 13.73
N GLN A 433 -37.19 4.65 14.91
CA GLN A 433 -36.79 3.56 15.83
C GLN A 433 -35.28 3.41 16.11
N GLY A 434 -34.59 4.51 16.47
CA GLY A 434 -33.18 4.52 16.87
C GLY A 434 -32.94 4.79 18.37
N ASN A 435 -31.76 4.39 18.85
CA ASN A 435 -31.23 4.78 20.16
C ASN A 435 -30.08 5.78 19.96
N ILE A 436 -30.20 6.98 20.57
CA ILE A 436 -29.11 7.95 20.61
C ILE A 436 -28.61 8.04 22.05
N THR A 437 -27.31 7.80 22.24
CA THR A 437 -26.62 7.98 23.52
C THR A 437 -25.60 9.09 23.35
N GLY A 438 -25.78 10.19 24.09
CA GLY A 438 -24.90 11.36 24.04
C GLY A 438 -24.19 11.63 25.37
N TYR A 439 -22.98 12.18 25.30
CA TYR A 439 -22.15 12.59 26.44
C TYR A 439 -21.47 13.94 26.15
N ASN A 440 -21.88 15.00 26.86
CA ASN A 440 -21.41 16.39 26.69
C ASN A 440 -21.61 16.98 25.28
N ASP A 441 -22.75 16.67 24.64
CA ASP A 441 -23.06 17.17 23.29
C ASP A 441 -23.84 18.49 23.33
N THR A 442 -23.69 19.31 22.29
CA THR A 442 -24.45 20.56 22.10
C THR A 442 -25.38 20.42 20.91
N PHE A 443 -26.69 20.66 21.11
CA PHE A 443 -27.69 20.62 20.05
C PHE A 443 -28.29 22.01 19.83
N ILE A 444 -28.25 22.53 18.61
CA ILE A 444 -28.71 23.89 18.30
C ILE A 444 -29.86 23.84 17.27
N GLY A 445 -31.11 24.05 17.74
CA GLY A 445 -32.30 24.39 16.94
C GLY A 445 -33.05 23.26 16.22
N ALA A 446 -33.86 22.44 16.90
CA ALA A 446 -34.50 21.26 16.30
C ALA A 446 -36.03 21.35 16.13
N GLU A 447 -36.52 21.21 14.90
CA GLU A 447 -37.89 20.72 14.63
C GLU A 447 -37.82 19.23 14.25
N SER A 448 -38.28 18.34 15.14
CA SER A 448 -38.13 16.90 14.95
C SER A 448 -39.48 16.17 14.90
N TRP A 449 -39.59 15.23 13.97
CA TRP A 449 -40.67 14.25 13.88
C TRP A 449 -40.06 12.90 14.27
N ALA A 450 -40.17 12.54 15.55
CA ALA A 450 -39.35 11.46 16.13
C ALA A 450 -40.18 10.26 16.59
N TYR A 451 -39.76 9.06 16.17
CA TYR A 451 -40.10 7.74 16.70
C TYR A 451 -38.89 7.12 17.43
N ALA A 452 -38.13 7.89 18.21
CA ALA A 452 -36.84 7.46 18.77
C ALA A 452 -36.79 7.50 20.30
N LYS A 453 -35.92 6.67 20.87
CA LYS A 453 -35.58 6.66 22.30
C LYS A 453 -34.28 7.46 22.49
N PHE A 454 -34.36 8.56 23.22
CA PHE A 454 -33.20 9.36 23.59
C PHE A 454 -32.75 9.00 25.01
N ASN A 455 -31.49 8.56 25.16
CA ASN A 455 -30.88 8.35 26.47
C ASN A 455 -29.71 9.32 26.63
N ILE A 456 -29.97 10.46 27.27
CA ILE A 456 -29.01 11.56 27.39
C ILE A 456 -28.46 11.56 28.81
N ASN A 457 -27.18 11.21 28.97
CA ASN A 457 -26.64 10.88 30.29
C ASN A 457 -25.87 12.02 30.99
N GLN A 458 -25.48 13.14 30.36
CA GLN A 458 -24.84 14.30 31.02
C GLN A 458 -24.97 15.61 30.22
N ASN A 459 -24.88 16.76 30.91
CA ASN A 459 -24.81 18.17 30.43
C ASN A 459 -25.04 18.40 28.92
N VAL A 460 -26.30 18.51 28.52
CA VAL A 460 -26.66 18.94 27.17
C VAL A 460 -27.18 20.38 27.20
N PHE A 461 -26.53 21.26 26.43
CA PHE A 461 -27.03 22.60 26.16
C PHE A 461 -27.91 22.58 24.90
N ILE A 462 -29.21 22.84 25.08
CA ILE A 462 -30.16 23.00 23.97
C ILE A 462 -30.58 24.47 23.94
N ASN A 463 -30.05 25.23 22.97
CA ASN A 463 -30.15 26.69 22.99
C ASN A 463 -31.43 27.24 22.32
N GLN A 464 -32.33 26.41 21.77
CA GLN A 464 -33.58 26.87 21.15
C GLN A 464 -34.62 25.75 20.95
N PHE A 465 -35.89 26.17 20.81
CA PHE A 465 -37.15 25.42 20.70
C PHE A 465 -37.04 23.98 20.17
N ILE A 466 -37.62 23.02 20.90
CA ILE A 466 -37.90 21.68 20.40
C ILE A 466 -39.40 21.60 20.08
N TYR A 467 -39.73 21.57 18.79
CA TYR A 467 -41.02 21.05 18.36
C TYR A 467 -40.85 19.54 18.15
N SER A 468 -41.46 18.73 19.01
CA SER A 468 -41.48 17.28 18.86
C SER A 468 -42.90 16.83 18.49
N TYR A 469 -43.09 16.36 17.27
CA TYR A 469 -44.33 15.72 16.86
C TYR A 469 -44.17 14.21 17.07
N VAL A 470 -44.84 13.68 18.10
CA VAL A 470 -44.83 12.26 18.46
C VAL A 470 -46.15 11.67 18.01
N VAL A 471 -46.14 10.60 17.21
CA VAL A 471 -47.36 9.92 16.76
C VAL A 471 -47.22 8.43 17.08
N ASN A 472 -48.12 7.86 17.88
CA ASN A 472 -48.29 6.41 18.07
C ASN A 472 -47.10 5.58 18.59
N ASN A 473 -46.33 6.03 19.61
CA ASN A 473 -45.45 5.13 20.39
C ASN A 473 -44.98 5.74 21.74
N GLN A 474 -44.60 4.88 22.70
CA GLN A 474 -44.01 5.26 23.98
C GLN A 474 -42.63 5.93 23.80
N VAL A 475 -42.56 7.26 23.90
CA VAL A 475 -41.29 7.99 24.00
C VAL A 475 -40.88 8.12 25.46
N ASN A 476 -39.95 7.27 25.91
CA ASN A 476 -39.28 7.44 27.21
C ASN A 476 -38.13 8.44 27.05
N LEU A 477 -38.43 9.73 27.26
CA LEU A 477 -37.40 10.76 27.39
C LEU A 477 -37.00 10.85 28.86
N THR A 478 -35.73 10.54 29.19
CA THR A 478 -35.14 10.78 30.50
C THR A 478 -34.09 11.87 30.35
N LEU A 479 -34.34 13.04 30.94
CA LEU A 479 -33.39 14.15 31.00
C LEU A 479 -32.77 14.17 32.39
N THR A 480 -31.45 14.33 32.49
CA THR A 480 -30.72 14.44 33.76
C THR A 480 -29.75 15.63 33.70
N ASN A 481 -29.74 16.46 34.75
CA ASN A 481 -28.89 17.65 34.98
C ASN A 481 -29.30 18.97 34.28
N ASN A 482 -28.82 20.09 34.86
CA ASN A 482 -29.02 21.54 34.60
C ASN A 482 -29.23 21.99 33.14
N SER A 483 -30.27 21.49 32.49
CA SER A 483 -30.63 21.86 31.13
C SER A 483 -31.68 22.97 31.18
N ASN A 484 -31.50 24.04 30.40
CA ASN A 484 -32.48 25.11 30.24
C ASN A 484 -33.35 24.79 29.02
N PHE A 485 -34.65 24.56 29.21
CA PHE A 485 -35.58 24.35 28.11
C PHE A 485 -36.58 25.51 28.04
N TYR A 486 -36.87 25.99 26.84
CA TYR A 486 -37.84 27.08 26.68
C TYR A 486 -39.26 26.55 26.48
N SER A 487 -39.44 25.50 25.67
CA SER A 487 -40.75 24.84 25.50
C SER A 487 -40.64 23.44 24.93
N ILE A 488 -41.56 22.54 25.33
CA ILE A 488 -41.76 21.21 24.75
C ILE A 488 -43.22 21.08 24.32
N LEU A 489 -43.43 20.74 23.05
CA LEU A 489 -44.75 20.40 22.50
C LEU A 489 -44.90 18.89 22.43
N LEU A 490 -46.00 18.33 22.92
CA LEU A 490 -46.29 16.89 22.88
C LEU A 490 -47.64 16.64 22.17
N TYR A 491 -47.62 15.78 21.16
CA TYR A 491 -48.80 15.23 20.49
C TYR A 491 -48.94 13.73 20.82
N ASP A 492 -50.17 13.25 20.96
CA ASP A 492 -50.57 11.85 21.22
C ASP A 492 -49.99 11.16 22.49
N ASP A 493 -50.39 9.89 22.72
CA ASP A 493 -50.22 9.09 23.95
C ASP A 493 -48.74 8.86 24.38
N ALA A 494 -48.06 9.90 24.86
CA ALA A 494 -46.66 9.86 25.30
C ALA A 494 -46.50 9.66 26.83
N ASN A 495 -45.44 8.94 27.24
CA ASN A 495 -45.03 8.77 28.64
C ASN A 495 -43.67 9.46 28.88
N VAL A 496 -43.67 10.69 29.39
CA VAL A 496 -42.44 11.50 29.53
C VAL A 496 -42.01 11.60 31.00
N SER A 497 -40.73 11.41 31.31
CA SER A 497 -40.18 11.51 32.68
C SER A 497 -38.96 12.45 32.76
N ILE A 498 -39.11 13.59 33.44
CA ILE A 498 -38.08 14.64 33.43
C ILE A 498 -37.48 14.82 34.82
N TYR A 499 -36.15 14.83 34.91
CA TYR A 499 -35.42 15.02 36.17
C TYR A 499 -34.47 16.23 36.05
N PHE A 500 -34.66 17.24 36.91
CA PHE A 500 -33.79 18.42 37.08
C PHE A 500 -33.70 19.39 35.87
N SER A 501 -34.50 20.47 35.89
CA SER A 501 -34.44 21.56 34.90
C SER A 501 -34.81 22.93 35.51
N ASN A 502 -34.18 24.01 35.04
CA ASN A 502 -34.35 25.35 35.62
C ASN A 502 -35.65 26.06 35.22
N PHE A 503 -36.20 25.73 34.05
CA PHE A 503 -37.48 26.22 33.55
C PHE A 503 -37.91 25.31 32.39
N VAL A 504 -39.19 24.94 32.31
CA VAL A 504 -39.77 24.23 31.14
C VAL A 504 -41.22 24.67 30.93
N SER A 505 -41.57 25.07 29.71
CA SER A 505 -42.97 25.26 29.31
C SER A 505 -43.48 24.03 28.55
N PHE A 506 -44.59 23.40 28.97
CA PHE A 506 -45.21 22.30 28.22
C PHE A 506 -46.49 22.74 27.54
N ASN A 507 -46.68 22.32 26.29
CA ASN A 507 -47.98 22.32 25.63
C ASN A 507 -48.35 20.91 25.19
N THR A 508 -49.48 20.37 25.67
CA THR A 508 -49.95 19.02 25.35
C THR A 508 -51.30 19.06 24.61
N TYR A 509 -51.45 18.22 23.58
CA TYR A 509 -52.67 18.16 22.75
C TYR A 509 -53.55 16.89 22.95
N HIS A 510 -53.04 15.80 23.54
CA HIS A 510 -53.77 14.52 23.75
C HIS A 510 -53.35 13.79 25.05
N ASN A 511 -53.72 12.50 25.28
CA ASN A 511 -53.55 11.80 26.58
C ASN A 511 -52.08 11.51 26.93
N THR A 512 -51.35 12.51 27.41
CA THR A 512 -49.95 12.35 27.82
C THR A 512 -49.84 12.02 29.31
N ASN A 513 -49.06 11.00 29.69
CA ASN A 513 -48.61 10.86 31.08
C ASN A 513 -47.25 11.55 31.24
N LEU A 514 -47.22 12.63 32.01
CA LEU A 514 -46.01 13.42 32.24
C LEU A 514 -45.60 13.31 33.71
N THR A 515 -44.39 12.86 33.99
CA THR A 515 -43.83 12.84 35.35
C THR A 515 -42.64 13.79 35.45
N ILE A 516 -42.66 14.74 36.38
CA ILE A 516 -41.62 15.76 36.52
C ILE A 516 -41.04 15.74 37.93
N TYR A 517 -39.72 15.79 38.04
CA TYR A 517 -38.98 15.81 39.30
C TYR A 517 -38.05 17.03 39.39
N ASN A 518 -38.01 17.68 40.56
CA ASN A 518 -37.03 18.71 40.92
C ASN A 518 -36.83 19.83 39.88
N SER A 519 -37.92 20.37 39.32
CA SER A 519 -37.86 21.36 38.23
C SER A 519 -38.75 22.58 38.47
N THR A 520 -38.57 23.66 37.73
CA THR A 520 -39.56 24.75 37.66
C THR A 520 -40.33 24.66 36.34
N VAL A 521 -41.67 24.61 36.39
CA VAL A 521 -42.52 24.21 35.26
C VAL A 521 -43.66 25.19 35.04
N SER A 522 -43.90 25.56 33.78
CA SER A 522 -45.18 26.11 33.32
C SER A 522 -45.84 25.07 32.42
N PHE A 523 -47.09 24.72 32.70
CA PHE A 523 -47.84 23.73 31.95
C PHE A 523 -49.08 24.38 31.34
N THR A 524 -49.33 24.12 30.08
CA THR A 524 -50.56 24.49 29.39
C THR A 524 -51.05 23.26 28.64
N SER A 525 -52.27 22.78 28.90
CA SER A 525 -52.87 21.71 28.09
C SER A 525 -54.00 22.28 27.27
N THR A 526 -53.90 22.10 25.95
CA THR A 526 -55.01 22.40 25.04
C THR A 526 -55.80 21.14 24.67
N GLY A 527 -55.30 19.96 25.08
CA GLY A 527 -55.90 18.64 24.84
C GLY A 527 -56.75 18.07 25.99
N ARG A 528 -57.51 17.01 25.70
CA ARG A 528 -58.21 16.18 26.71
C ARG A 528 -57.29 15.03 27.18
N GLY A 529 -57.21 14.83 28.51
CA GLY A 529 -56.72 13.58 29.12
C GLY A 529 -55.24 13.47 29.51
N ALA A 530 -54.53 14.58 29.72
CA ALA A 530 -53.17 14.52 30.26
C ALA A 530 -53.16 14.14 31.76
N ASN A 531 -52.33 13.17 32.14
CA ASN A 531 -52.03 12.87 33.54
C ASN A 531 -50.64 13.41 33.88
N VAL A 532 -50.59 14.50 34.66
CA VAL A 532 -49.32 15.12 35.06
C VAL A 532 -49.05 14.81 36.52
N THR A 533 -47.90 14.20 36.81
CA THR A 533 -47.41 13.94 38.16
C THR A 533 -46.16 14.77 38.40
N ILE A 534 -46.18 15.61 39.43
CA ILE A 534 -45.10 16.55 39.71
C ILE A 534 -44.56 16.29 41.12
N PHE A 535 -43.26 16.03 41.24
CA PHE A 535 -42.56 15.76 42.49
C PHE A 535 -41.49 16.82 42.76
N ASN A 536 -41.47 17.39 43.97
CA ASN A 536 -40.45 18.32 44.45
C ASN A 536 -40.09 19.46 43.46
N SER A 537 -41.09 19.96 42.73
CA SER A 537 -40.92 20.94 41.65
C SER A 537 -41.77 22.18 41.92
N THR A 538 -41.41 23.32 41.34
CA THR A 538 -42.18 24.56 41.40
C THR A 538 -43.06 24.69 40.16
N LEU A 539 -44.37 24.79 40.33
CA LEU A 539 -45.31 25.02 39.24
C LEU A 539 -45.60 26.52 39.11
N ASN A 540 -45.09 27.15 38.06
CA ASN A 540 -45.25 28.58 37.78
C ASN A 540 -46.60 28.92 37.15
N THR A 541 -47.10 28.06 36.26
CA THR A 541 -48.37 28.28 35.54
C THR A 541 -49.02 26.95 35.23
N LEU A 542 -50.33 26.86 35.42
CA LEU A 542 -51.13 25.69 35.05
C LEU A 542 -52.38 26.18 34.32
N ASN A 543 -52.41 26.00 33.00
CA ASN A 543 -53.54 26.35 32.14
C ASN A 543 -54.17 25.12 31.50
#